data_AF-A0A7Y8PPW5-F1
#
_entry.id   AF-A0A7Y8PPW5-F1
#
_cell.length_a   1.000
_cell.length_b   1.000
_cell.length_c   1.000
_cell.angle_alpha   90.00
_cell.angle_beta   90.00
_cell.angle_gamma   90.00
#
_symmetry.space_group_name_H-M   'P 1'
#
loop_
_entity.id
_entity.type
_entity.pdbx_description
1 polymer ?
#
loop_
_entity_poly.entity_id
_entity_poly.type
_entity_poly.pdbx_seq_one_letter_code
_entity_poly.pdbx_strand_id
1 'polypeptide(L)'
;MSFKPLQRLNYAQDLNASGMTDELHFRCVVHQAYYAALNQLQYEIDNRLFFPVDGDDRIRHSHKALIDACDNQTRNLCTGDGRKKLLMTVVNNMRRAKRMREVADYNIATNVDNVSAQTTLRFVQEIFNCLEQYE
;
A
#
# COMPACT_ATOMS: atom_id res chain seq x y z
N MET A 1 -19.47 8.18 4.46
CA MET A 1 -18.82 7.22 5.38
C MET A 1 -17.34 7.50 5.35
N SER A 2 -16.68 7.76 6.50
CA SER A 2 -15.22 7.87 6.49
C SER A 2 -14.67 6.47 6.21
N PHE A 3 -14.02 6.29 5.07
CA PHE A 3 -13.33 5.04 4.77
C PHE A 3 -12.20 4.87 5.80
N LYS A 4 -12.05 3.69 6.40
CA LYS A 4 -11.07 3.45 7.49
C LYS A 4 -10.01 2.43 7.02
N PRO A 5 -8.91 2.89 6.39
CA PRO A 5 -7.88 2.00 5.87
C PRO A 5 -7.27 1.06 6.91
N LEU A 6 -7.10 1.54 8.15
CA LEU A 6 -6.60 0.73 9.27
C LEU A 6 -7.53 -0.45 9.60
N GLN A 7 -8.85 -0.26 9.55
CA GLN A 7 -9.80 -1.36 9.76
C GLN A 7 -9.68 -2.43 8.67
N ARG A 8 -9.38 -2.02 7.44
CA ARG A 8 -9.15 -2.96 6.32
C ARG A 8 -7.85 -3.74 6.49
N LEU A 9 -6.80 -3.10 7.03
CA LEU A 9 -5.57 -3.80 7.39
C LEU A 9 -5.82 -4.83 8.51
N ASN A 10 -6.51 -4.45 9.57
CA ASN A 10 -6.87 -5.35 10.66
C ASN A 10 -7.66 -6.55 10.16
N TYR A 11 -8.64 -6.32 9.27
CA TYR A 11 -9.39 -7.40 8.64
C TYR A 11 -8.49 -8.36 7.83
N ALA A 12 -7.52 -7.83 7.08
CA ALA A 12 -6.57 -8.67 6.34
C ALA A 12 -5.68 -9.51 7.27
N GLN A 13 -5.30 -8.95 8.43
CA GLN A 13 -4.54 -9.67 9.47
C GLN A 13 -5.38 -10.77 10.12
N ASP A 14 -6.64 -10.48 10.46
CA ASP A 14 -7.58 -11.45 11.02
C ASP A 14 -7.85 -12.60 10.05
N LEU A 15 -8.05 -12.28 8.76
CA LEU A 15 -8.15 -13.29 7.71
C LEU A 15 -6.91 -14.19 7.70
N ASN A 16 -5.71 -13.61 7.70
CA ASN A 16 -4.48 -14.40 7.70
C ASN A 16 -4.31 -15.27 8.96
N ALA A 17 -4.91 -14.88 10.09
CA ALA A 17 -4.89 -15.61 11.35
C ALA A 17 -6.01 -16.67 11.49
N SER A 18 -6.97 -16.71 10.57
CA SER A 18 -8.18 -17.58 10.64
C SER A 18 -7.92 -19.10 10.58
N GLY A 19 -6.67 -19.52 10.32
CA GLY A 19 -6.31 -20.95 10.20
C GLY A 19 -6.65 -21.59 8.85
N MET A 20 -7.29 -20.84 7.93
CA MET A 20 -7.48 -21.25 6.55
C MET A 20 -6.15 -21.26 5.79
N THR A 21 -5.94 -22.28 4.94
CA THR A 21 -4.66 -22.51 4.25
C THR A 21 -4.80 -22.69 2.74
N ASP A 22 -5.97 -22.41 2.17
CA ASP A 22 -6.17 -22.51 0.73
C ASP A 22 -5.65 -21.26 -0.01
N GLU A 23 -5.32 -21.43 -1.29
CA GLU A 23 -4.74 -20.38 -2.13
C GLU A 23 -5.70 -19.19 -2.31
N LEU A 24 -7.01 -19.45 -2.45
CA LEU A 24 -8.01 -18.40 -2.63
C LEU A 24 -8.04 -17.46 -1.41
N HIS A 25 -7.93 -18.04 -0.22
CA HIS A 25 -7.80 -17.30 1.02
C HIS A 25 -6.56 -16.40 1.03
N PHE A 26 -5.38 -16.91 0.68
CA PHE A 26 -4.15 -16.08 0.62
C PHE A 26 -4.24 -14.97 -0.42
N ARG A 27 -4.85 -15.24 -1.58
CA ARG A 27 -5.13 -14.21 -2.60
C ARG A 27 -6.03 -13.10 -2.04
N CYS A 28 -7.06 -13.47 -1.28
CA CYS A 28 -7.93 -12.51 -0.60
C CYS A 28 -7.16 -11.64 0.41
N VAL A 29 -6.28 -12.24 1.23
CA VAL A 29 -5.43 -11.49 2.17
C VAL A 29 -4.57 -10.46 1.44
N VAL A 30 -3.88 -10.87 0.38
CA VAL A 30 -3.03 -9.97 -0.45
C VAL A 30 -3.86 -8.82 -1.02
N HIS A 31 -5.04 -9.10 -1.55
CA HIS A 31 -5.96 -8.11 -2.08
C HIS A 31 -6.37 -7.10 -1.00
N GLN A 32 -6.85 -7.57 0.15
CA GLN A 32 -7.31 -6.69 1.23
C GLN A 32 -6.18 -5.82 1.79
N ALA A 33 -5.00 -6.40 2.00
CA ALA A 33 -3.82 -5.69 2.48
C ALA A 33 -3.41 -4.58 1.49
N TYR A 34 -3.30 -4.89 0.20
CA TYR A 34 -2.91 -3.92 -0.81
C TYR A 34 -3.87 -2.72 -0.86
N TYR A 35 -5.17 -2.98 -0.87
CA TYR A 35 -6.15 -1.88 -0.90
C TYR A 35 -6.19 -1.11 0.42
N ALA A 36 -5.87 -1.71 1.57
CA ALA A 36 -5.68 -0.95 2.80
C ALA A 36 -4.58 0.11 2.63
N ALA A 37 -3.41 -0.28 2.12
CA ALA A 37 -2.31 0.66 1.86
C ALA A 37 -2.64 1.71 0.80
N LEU A 38 -3.29 1.32 -0.30
CA LEU A 38 -3.67 2.25 -1.36
C LEU A 38 -4.61 3.34 -0.84
N ASN A 39 -5.62 2.95 -0.07
CA ASN A 39 -6.59 3.90 0.47
C ASN A 39 -5.98 4.77 1.56
N GLN A 40 -5.06 4.24 2.37
CA GLN A 40 -4.29 5.06 3.31
C GLN A 40 -3.44 6.09 2.54
N LEU A 41 -2.71 5.65 1.52
CA LEU A 41 -1.90 6.56 0.71
C LEU A 41 -2.73 7.66 0.06
N GLN A 42 -3.89 7.32 -0.50
CA GLN A 42 -4.80 8.30 -1.08
C GLN A 42 -5.28 9.32 -0.03
N TYR A 43 -5.71 8.84 1.15
CA TYR A 43 -6.11 9.70 2.26
C TYR A 43 -4.97 10.63 2.68
N GLU A 44 -3.75 10.11 2.81
CA GLU A 44 -2.58 10.89 3.18
C GLU A 44 -2.26 11.95 2.12
N ILE A 45 -2.30 11.61 0.83
CA ILE A 45 -2.11 12.57 -0.27
C ILE A 45 -3.14 13.71 -0.21
N ASP A 46 -4.40 13.37 0.07
CA ASP A 46 -5.49 14.34 0.08
C ASP A 46 -5.48 15.26 1.31
N ASN A 47 -4.94 14.79 2.46
CA ASN A 47 -5.12 15.47 3.75
C ASN A 47 -3.83 15.88 4.47
N ARG A 48 -2.71 15.19 4.24
CA ARG A 48 -1.55 15.24 5.17
C ARG A 48 -0.19 15.32 4.50
N LEU A 49 0.02 14.60 3.41
CA LEU A 49 1.28 14.66 2.67
C LEU A 49 1.44 16.07 2.10
N PHE A 50 2.44 16.77 2.62
CA PHE A 50 2.73 18.20 2.38
C PHE A 50 3.25 18.49 0.98
N PHE A 51 2.68 17.87 -0.05
CA PHE A 51 2.99 18.16 -1.44
C PHE A 51 1.71 18.15 -2.29
N PRO A 52 1.54 19.16 -3.15
CA PRO A 52 0.45 19.14 -4.11
C PRO A 52 0.71 18.03 -5.12
N VAL A 53 -0.10 16.98 -5.10
CA VAL A 53 -0.28 16.13 -6.28
C VAL A 53 -1.17 16.91 -7.23
N ASP A 54 -0.65 17.22 -8.42
CA ASP A 54 -1.35 17.96 -9.47
C ASP A 54 -2.76 17.39 -9.68
N GLY A 55 -3.73 18.27 -9.87
CA GLY A 55 -5.14 17.88 -10.07
C GLY A 55 -5.31 16.90 -11.23
N ASP A 56 -4.48 17.00 -12.26
CA ASP A 56 -4.47 16.09 -13.41
C ASP A 56 -3.99 14.66 -13.07
N ASP A 57 -3.03 14.53 -12.15
CA ASP A 57 -2.58 13.23 -11.64
C ASP A 57 -3.63 12.59 -10.70
N ARG A 58 -4.37 13.43 -9.97
CA ARG A 58 -5.54 12.97 -9.20
C ARG A 58 -6.62 12.40 -10.11
N ILE A 59 -6.96 13.08 -11.21
CA ILE A 59 -7.98 12.65 -12.18
C ILE A 59 -7.58 11.34 -12.89
N ARG A 60 -6.27 11.09 -13.06
CA ARG A 60 -5.78 9.89 -13.73
C ARG A 60 -5.92 8.59 -12.94
N HIS A 61 -6.31 8.62 -11.64
CA HIS A 61 -6.76 7.54 -10.74
C HIS A 61 -6.12 6.13 -10.82
N SER A 62 -5.09 5.90 -11.62
CA SER A 62 -4.44 4.60 -11.71
C SER A 62 -3.56 4.41 -10.49
N HIS A 63 -3.54 3.21 -9.93
CA HIS A 63 -2.71 2.93 -8.75
C HIS A 63 -1.22 3.22 -9.01
N LYS A 64 -0.80 3.15 -10.28
CA LYS A 64 0.54 3.52 -10.72
C LYS A 64 0.78 5.04 -10.62
N ALA A 65 -0.19 5.86 -11.04
CA ALA A 65 -0.08 7.32 -10.97
C ALA A 65 0.14 7.80 -9.53
N LEU A 66 -0.57 7.25 -8.55
CA LEU A 66 -0.38 7.59 -7.13
C LEU A 66 1.04 7.24 -6.64
N ILE A 67 1.56 6.07 -7.02
CA ILE A 67 2.91 5.65 -6.65
C ILE A 67 3.96 6.54 -7.33
N ASP A 68 3.77 6.85 -8.61
CA ASP A 68 4.70 7.66 -9.40
C ASP A 68 4.70 9.12 -8.95
N ALA A 69 3.57 9.67 -8.51
CA ALA A 69 3.48 11.00 -7.90
C ALA A 69 4.34 11.09 -6.63
N CYS A 70 4.26 10.08 -5.74
CA CYS A 70 5.11 10.00 -4.55
C CYS A 70 6.61 9.83 -4.90
N ASP A 71 6.93 9.06 -5.94
CA ASP A 71 8.31 8.86 -6.42
C ASP A 71 8.90 10.15 -7.00
N ASN A 72 8.12 10.86 -7.82
CA ASN A 72 8.52 12.16 -8.38
C ASN A 72 8.77 13.18 -7.27
N GLN A 73 7.88 13.23 -6.27
CA GLN A 73 8.08 14.14 -5.15
C GLN A 73 9.35 13.82 -4.36
N THR A 74 9.67 12.53 -4.17
CA THR A 74 10.91 12.11 -3.51
C THR A 74 12.16 12.69 -4.20
N ARG A 75 12.12 12.85 -5.53
CA ARG A 75 13.24 13.43 -6.32
C ARG A 75 13.37 14.94 -6.13
N ASN A 76 12.25 15.61 -5.87
CA ASN A 76 12.20 17.06 -5.62
C ASN A 76 12.64 17.46 -4.20
N LEU A 77 12.72 16.50 -3.27
CA LEU A 77 13.16 16.74 -1.90
C LEU A 77 14.69 16.79 -1.76
N CYS A 78 15.17 17.77 -1.01
CA CYS A 78 16.59 17.96 -0.69
C CYS A 78 17.18 16.77 0.08
N THR A 79 18.48 16.56 -0.07
CA THR A 79 19.23 15.57 0.72
C THR A 79 19.19 15.95 2.20
N GLY A 80 18.79 15.02 3.07
CA GLY A 80 18.64 15.24 4.51
C GLY A 80 17.20 15.51 4.98
N ASP A 81 16.25 15.72 4.06
CA ASP A 81 14.83 15.85 4.41
C ASP A 81 14.26 14.49 4.89
N GLY A 82 13.76 14.45 6.13
CA GLY A 82 13.17 13.23 6.72
C GLY A 82 11.99 12.67 5.92
N ARG A 83 11.25 13.54 5.20
CA ARG A 83 10.14 13.14 4.32
C ARG A 83 10.61 12.30 3.14
N LYS A 84 11.87 12.45 2.72
CA LYS A 84 12.45 11.66 1.63
C LYS A 84 12.52 10.18 2.02
N LYS A 85 12.98 9.88 3.23
CA LYS A 85 13.02 8.51 3.76
C LYS A 85 11.60 7.93 3.87
N LEU A 86 10.65 8.74 4.35
CA LEU A 86 9.24 8.35 4.45
C LEU A 86 8.67 7.98 3.07
N LEU A 87 8.77 8.88 2.09
CA LEU A 87 8.23 8.63 0.75
C LEU A 87 8.92 7.47 0.04
N MET A 88 10.23 7.31 0.21
CA MET A 88 10.95 6.14 -0.32
C MET A 88 10.41 4.83 0.27
N THR A 89 10.17 4.77 1.58
CA THR A 89 9.58 3.59 2.23
C THR A 89 8.19 3.30 1.67
N VAL A 90 7.33 4.32 1.61
CA VAL A 90 5.97 4.22 1.07
C VAL A 90 5.97 3.74 -0.38
N VAL A 91 6.74 4.37 -1.26
CA VAL A 91 6.84 4.03 -2.69
C VAL A 91 7.35 2.60 -2.89
N ASN A 92 8.43 2.22 -2.19
CA ASN A 92 9.04 0.90 -2.35
C ASN A 92 8.08 -0.22 -1.90
N ASN A 93 7.43 -0.04 -0.75
CA ASN A 93 6.49 -1.02 -0.23
C ASN A 93 5.20 -1.06 -1.04
N MET A 94 4.70 0.08 -1.53
CA MET A 94 3.56 0.11 -2.45
C MET A 94 3.85 -0.60 -3.78
N ARG A 95 5.04 -0.39 -4.37
CA ARG A 95 5.47 -1.10 -5.58
C ARG A 95 5.52 -2.62 -5.36
N ARG A 96 6.02 -3.06 -4.21
CA ARG A 96 6.07 -4.49 -3.84
C ARG A 96 4.67 -5.07 -3.64
N ALA A 97 3.84 -4.42 -2.83
CA ALA A 97 2.46 -4.84 -2.57
C ALA A 97 1.61 -4.86 -3.85
N LYS A 98 1.78 -3.87 -4.75
CA LYS A 98 1.11 -3.84 -6.06
C LYS A 98 1.42 -5.07 -6.89
N ARG A 99 2.69 -5.48 -6.97
CA ARG A 99 3.09 -6.68 -7.73
C ARG A 99 2.46 -7.94 -7.14
N MET A 100 2.45 -8.07 -5.82
CA MET A 100 1.80 -9.21 -5.15
C MET A 100 0.30 -9.26 -5.46
N ARG A 101 -0.37 -8.10 -5.42
CA ARG A 101 -1.79 -7.98 -5.78
C ARG A 101 -2.06 -8.31 -7.24
N GLU A 102 -1.22 -7.87 -8.18
CA GLU A 102 -1.38 -8.21 -9.60
C GLU A 102 -1.27 -9.72 -9.83
N VAL A 103 -0.37 -10.40 -9.12
CA VAL A 103 -0.29 -11.86 -9.13
C VAL A 103 -1.55 -12.49 -8.53
N ALA A 104 -1.97 -12.02 -7.35
CA ALA A 104 -3.12 -12.55 -6.63
C ALA A 104 -4.46 -12.37 -7.38
N ASP A 105 -4.67 -11.22 -8.01
CA ASP A 105 -5.94 -10.88 -8.68
C ASP A 105 -6.00 -11.38 -10.12
N TYR A 106 -4.86 -11.43 -10.85
CA TYR A 106 -4.89 -11.64 -12.31
C TYR A 106 -4.04 -12.80 -12.82
N ASN A 107 -3.04 -13.28 -12.06
CA ASN A 107 -2.18 -14.38 -12.50
C ASN A 107 -2.60 -15.70 -11.84
N ILE A 108 -3.59 -16.35 -12.45
CA ILE A 108 -4.17 -17.62 -11.96
C ILE A 108 -3.14 -18.76 -12.03
N ALA A 109 -2.14 -18.68 -12.92
CA ALA A 109 -1.13 -19.72 -13.10
C ALA A 109 -0.04 -19.71 -12.01
N THR A 110 0.07 -18.63 -11.23
CA THR A 110 1.10 -18.48 -10.19
C THR A 110 0.50 -18.69 -8.81
N ASN A 111 0.99 -19.67 -8.07
CA ASN A 111 0.52 -19.96 -6.71
C ASN A 111 0.78 -18.79 -5.74
N VAL A 112 -0.19 -18.49 -4.89
CA VAL A 112 -0.08 -17.52 -3.79
C VAL A 112 -0.23 -18.26 -2.48
N ASP A 113 0.83 -18.29 -1.68
CA ASP A 113 0.91 -19.01 -0.42
C ASP A 113 0.86 -18.08 0.81
N ASN A 114 0.89 -18.70 1.99
CA ASN A 114 0.94 -17.96 3.27
C ASN A 114 2.13 -17.00 3.34
N VAL A 115 3.30 -17.40 2.79
CA VAL A 115 4.50 -16.55 2.78
C VAL A 115 4.25 -15.28 1.96
N SER A 116 3.59 -15.41 0.82
CA SER A 116 3.18 -14.29 -0.04
C SER A 116 2.21 -13.35 0.67
N ALA A 117 1.22 -13.91 1.37
CA ALA A 117 0.25 -13.15 2.17
C ALA A 117 0.93 -12.39 3.32
N GLN A 118 1.71 -13.08 4.15
CA GLN A 118 2.46 -12.49 5.27
C GLN A 118 3.45 -11.41 4.81
N THR A 119 4.17 -11.66 3.71
CA THR A 119 5.11 -10.69 3.13
C THR A 119 4.39 -9.44 2.67
N THR A 120 3.20 -9.57 2.06
CA THR A 120 2.38 -8.44 1.66
C THR A 120 1.89 -7.65 2.87
N LEU A 121 1.37 -8.33 3.90
CA LEU A 121 0.95 -7.70 5.15
C LEU A 121 2.09 -6.92 5.80
N ARG A 122 3.33 -7.46 5.79
CA ARG A 122 4.50 -6.75 6.33
C ARG A 122 4.79 -5.46 5.56
N PHE A 123 4.79 -5.49 4.22
CA PHE A 123 5.00 -4.28 3.42
C PHE A 123 3.95 -3.21 3.73
N VAL A 124 2.69 -3.63 3.88
CA VAL A 124 1.58 -2.73 4.21
C VAL A 124 1.72 -2.19 5.63
N GLN A 125 2.05 -3.03 6.61
CA GLN A 125 2.26 -2.59 7.99
C GLN A 125 3.40 -1.57 8.09
N GLU A 126 4.50 -1.76 7.36
CA GLU A 126 5.60 -0.79 7.30
C GLU A 126 5.15 0.57 6.74
N ILE A 127 4.21 0.60 5.80
CA ILE A 127 3.62 1.85 5.30
C ILE A 127 2.84 2.56 6.41
N PHE A 128 1.96 1.84 7.10
CA PHE A 128 1.17 2.40 8.20
C PHE A 128 2.05 2.92 9.33
N ASN A 129 3.00 2.10 9.80
CA ASN A 129 3.94 2.49 10.85
C ASN A 129 4.75 3.74 10.47
N CYS A 130 5.18 3.83 9.21
CA CYS A 130 5.96 4.98 8.72
C CYS A 130 5.14 6.27 8.67
N LEU A 131 3.84 6.18 8.41
CA LEU A 131 2.92 7.33 8.35
C LEU A 131 2.46 7.78 9.75
N GLU A 132 2.26 6.84 10.68
CA GLU A 132 1.97 7.14 12.10
C GLU A 132 3.13 7.83 12.81
N GLN A 133 4.38 7.44 12.54
CA GLN A 133 5.57 8.09 13.11
C GLN A 133 5.75 9.57 12.73
N TYR A 134 4.93 10.06 11.79
CA TYR A 134 4.95 11.43 11.30
C TYR A 134 3.71 12.24 11.74
N GLU A 135 2.83 11.66 12.56
CA GLU A 135 1.85 12.40 13.41
C GLU A 135 2.55 13.00 14.63
#